data_AF-A0A349CSN0-F1
#
_entry.id   AF-A0A349CSN0-F1
#
_cell.length_a   1.000
_cell.length_b   1.000
_cell.length_c   1.000
_cell.angle_alpha   90.00
_cell.angle_beta   90.00
_cell.angle_gamma   90.00
#
_symmetry.space_group_name_H-M   'P 1'
#
loop_
_entity.id
_entity.type
_entity.pdbx_description
1 polymer ?
#
loop_
_entity_poly.entity_id
_entity_poly.type
_entity_poly.pdbx_seq_one_letter_code
_entity_poly.pdbx_strand_id
1 'polypeptide(L)' 'MSDPSAYVRERSASGRRDLTYPGLPEPLHVPVFDNHCHLEIMDGDDPLSLDEQLARAASAGIAGVVQASGD' A
#
# COMPACT_ATOMS: atom_id res chain seq x y z
N MET A 1 1.67 -26.56 2.86
CA MET A 1 0.74 -26.18 3.94
C MET A 1 0.10 -24.87 3.50
N SER A 2 -1.19 -24.85 3.19
CA SER A 2 -1.88 -23.60 2.88
C SER A 2 -1.99 -22.76 4.15
N ASP A 3 -1.67 -21.48 4.03
CA ASP A 3 -1.82 -20.50 5.11
C ASP A 3 -3.29 -20.51 5.60
N PRO A 4 -3.56 -20.85 6.87
CA PRO A 4 -4.91 -20.96 7.40
C PRO A 4 -5.62 -19.61 7.55
N SER A 5 -4.92 -18.49 7.31
CA SER A 5 -5.42 -17.16 7.66
C SER A 5 -6.37 -16.51 6.66
N ALA A 6 -6.63 -17.13 5.50
CA ALA A 6 -7.43 -16.57 4.41
C ALA A 6 -6.97 -15.17 3.93
N TYR A 7 -5.79 -14.68 4.35
CA TYR A 7 -5.32 -13.35 4.01
C TYR A 7 -4.91 -13.25 2.54
N VAL A 8 -5.46 -12.24 1.86
CA VAL A 8 -5.03 -11.85 0.53
C VAL A 8 -3.61 -11.28 0.64
N ARG A 9 -2.65 -11.91 -0.04
CA ARG A 9 -1.27 -11.39 -0.16
C ARG A 9 -0.98 -10.78 -1.52
N GLU A 10 -1.76 -11.15 -2.52
CA GLU A 10 -1.64 -10.70 -3.89
C GLU A 10 -3.04 -10.57 -4.49
N ARG A 11 -3.36 -9.42 -5.09
CA ARG A 11 -4.65 -9.23 -5.78
C ARG A 11 -4.52 -9.64 -7.23
N SER A 12 -5.54 -10.32 -7.76
CA SER A 12 -5.52 -10.73 -9.16
C SER A 12 -5.57 -9.53 -10.11
N ALA A 13 -4.69 -9.54 -11.11
CA ALA A 13 -4.70 -8.61 -12.25
C ALA A 13 -5.82 -8.92 -13.28
N SER A 14 -6.79 -9.76 -12.92
CA SER A 14 -7.91 -10.16 -13.78
C SER A 14 -8.85 -8.98 -14.07
N GLY A 15 -8.54 -8.18 -15.09
CA GLY A 15 -9.38 -7.07 -15.56
C GLY A 15 -8.59 -5.96 -16.25
N ARG A 16 -9.30 -5.05 -16.93
CA ARG A 16 -8.75 -3.91 -17.72
C ARG A 16 -8.41 -2.66 -16.90
N ARG A 17 -8.18 -2.77 -15.58
CA ARG A 17 -7.84 -1.59 -14.76
C ARG A 17 -6.37 -1.24 -14.92
N ASP A 18 -6.08 0.06 -14.95
CA ASP A 18 -4.70 0.55 -14.87
C ASP A 18 -4.16 0.21 -13.47
N LEU A 19 -3.08 -0.57 -13.46
CA LEU A 19 -2.43 -1.12 -12.28
C LEU A 19 -1.10 -0.42 -11.99
N THR A 20 -0.79 0.65 -12.71
CA THR A 20 0.40 1.47 -12.46
C THR A 20 0.18 2.38 -11.26
N TYR A 21 1.22 2.54 -10.43
CA TYR A 21 1.17 3.50 -9.35
C TYR A 21 1.13 4.93 -9.92
N PRO A 22 0.20 5.79 -9.47
CA PRO A 22 0.23 7.20 -9.85
C PRO A 22 1.50 7.86 -9.32
N GLY A 23 1.87 8.98 -9.94
CA GLY A 23 2.93 9.85 -9.41
C GLY A 23 2.59 10.33 -8.00
N LEU A 24 3.62 10.64 -7.21
CA LEU A 24 3.42 11.16 -5.86
C LEU A 24 2.66 12.49 -5.90
N PRO A 25 1.67 12.70 -5.01
CA PRO A 25 1.02 14.00 -4.85
C PRO A 25 1.97 15.02 -4.22
N GLU A 26 1.59 16.30 -4.27
CA GLU A 26 2.21 17.32 -3.42
C GLU A 26 2.05 16.95 -1.93
N PRO A 27 3.07 17.16 -1.08
CA PRO A 27 3.01 16.79 0.33
C PRO A 27 1.92 17.55 1.08
N LEU A 28 1.29 16.87 2.05
CA LEU A 28 0.35 17.50 2.96
C LEU A 28 1.03 18.61 3.77
N HIS A 29 0.34 19.75 3.92
CA HIS A 29 0.87 20.92 4.64
C HIS A 29 1.05 20.69 6.14
N VAL A 30 0.30 19.73 6.69
CA VAL A 30 0.37 19.31 8.09
C VAL A 30 0.58 17.80 8.09
N PRO A 31 1.56 17.28 8.85
CA PRO A 31 1.77 15.85 8.93
C PRO A 31 0.54 15.15 9.53
N VAL A 32 0.09 14.07 8.90
CA VAL A 32 -1.04 13.25 9.38
C VAL A 32 -0.63 11.79 9.52
N PHE A 33 -1.36 11.05 10.35
CA PHE A 33 -1.24 9.60 10.41
C PHE A 33 -2.23 8.96 9.44
N ASP A 34 -1.76 8.01 8.65
CA ASP A 34 -2.67 7.11 7.95
C ASP A 34 -3.23 6.11 8.95
N ASN A 35 -4.52 6.22 9.23
CA ASN A 35 -5.18 5.40 10.25
C ASN A 35 -5.46 3.97 9.78
N HIS A 36 -5.41 3.67 8.47
CA HIS A 36 -5.75 2.34 7.97
C HIS A 36 -5.14 2.06 6.60
N CYS A 37 -4.13 1.20 6.56
CA CYS A 37 -3.49 0.74 5.33
C CYS A 37 -3.20 -0.77 5.34
N HIS A 38 -2.98 -1.32 4.14
CA HIS A 38 -2.58 -2.71 3.91
C HIS A 38 -1.33 -2.75 3.00
N LEU A 39 -0.15 -2.56 3.59
CA LEU A 39 1.12 -2.51 2.85
C LEU A 39 1.69 -3.90 2.48
N GLU A 40 1.13 -4.97 3.01
CA GLU A 40 1.53 -6.36 2.78
C GLU A 40 0.96 -6.97 1.50
N ILE A 41 -0.07 -6.34 0.93
CA ILE A 41 -0.77 -6.83 -0.25
C ILE A 41 -0.05 -6.32 -1.49
N MET A 42 0.50 -7.25 -2.26
CA MET A 42 1.02 -6.95 -3.59
C MET A 42 -0.16 -6.70 -4.54
N ASP A 43 -0.24 -5.48 -5.07
CA ASP A 43 -1.16 -5.09 -6.14
C ASP A 43 -0.35 -4.26 -7.16
N GLY A 44 -0.78 -4.29 -8.41
CA GLY A 44 -0.08 -3.56 -9.48
C GLY A 44 0.87 -4.40 -10.34
N ASP A 45 1.36 -3.78 -11.42
CA ASP A 45 2.32 -4.42 -12.35
C ASP A 45 3.76 -4.42 -11.80
N ASP A 46 4.11 -3.44 -10.95
CA ASP A 46 5.43 -3.26 -10.33
C ASP A 46 5.28 -3.20 -8.80
N PRO A 47 5.24 -4.35 -8.09
CA PRO A 47 4.97 -4.37 -6.66
C PRO A 47 6.06 -3.69 -5.85
N LEU A 48 5.67 -2.89 -4.85
CA LEU A 48 6.57 -2.17 -3.96
C LEU A 48 6.85 -2.94 -2.68
N SER A 49 8.11 -2.96 -2.26
CA SER A 49 8.51 -3.40 -0.92
C SER A 49 7.93 -2.50 0.17
N LEU A 50 7.87 -3.00 1.40
CA LEU A 50 7.38 -2.24 2.56
C LEU A 50 8.14 -0.91 2.73
N ASP A 51 9.47 -0.93 2.59
CA ASP A 51 10.30 0.27 2.72
C ASP A 51 10.00 1.31 1.64
N GLU A 52 9.77 0.87 0.40
CA GLU A 52 9.38 1.75 -0.70
C GLU A 52 8.01 2.39 -0.47
N GLN A 53 7.05 1.62 0.03
CA GLN A 53 5.72 2.15 0.37
C GLN A 53 5.80 3.18 1.50
N LEU A 54 6.57 2.90 2.56
CA LEU A 54 6.77 3.83 3.67
C LEU A 54 7.50 5.10 3.23
N ALA A 55 8.52 5.00 2.35
CA ALA A 55 9.23 6.16 1.81
C ALA A 55 8.30 7.05 0.96
N ARG A 56 7.42 6.44 0.16
CA ARG A 56 6.39 7.16 -0.62
C ARG A 56 5.37 7.85 0.29
N ALA A 57 4.89 7.18 1.33
CA ALA A 57 3.98 7.76 2.32
C ALA A 57 4.61 8.97 3.02
N ALA A 58 5.86 8.85 3.47
CA ALA A 58 6.60 9.95 4.08
C ALA A 58 6.75 11.14 3.13
N SER A 59 7.02 10.88 1.84
CA SER A 59 7.12 11.92 0.81
C SER A 59 5.80 12.66 0.56
N ALA A 60 4.65 12.02 0.81
CA ALA A 60 3.33 12.64 0.72
C ALA A 60 2.90 13.39 1.99
N GLY A 61 3.74 13.44 3.03
CA GLY A 61 3.43 14.10 4.31
C GLY A 61 2.73 13.20 5.34
N ILE A 62 2.78 11.87 5.16
CA ILE A 62 2.31 10.92 6.17
C ILE A 62 3.40 10.75 7.24
N ALA A 63 3.08 11.08 8.48
CA ALA A 63 3.99 11.00 9.63
C ALA A 63 4.17 9.56 10.15
N GLY A 64 3.21 8.68 9.86
CA GLY A 64 3.20 7.29 10.27
C GLY A 64 1.91 6.61 9.85
N VAL A 65 1.89 5.28 9.93
CA VAL A 65 0.76 4.47 9.47
C VAL A 65 0.33 3.47 10.53
N VAL A 66 -0.95 3.15 10.53
CA VAL A 66 -1.50 1.96 11.20
C VAL A 66 -1.72 0.90 10.14
N GLN A 67 -0.87 -0.12 10.18
CA GLN A 67 -0.98 -1.31 9.33
C GLN A 67 -2.09 -2.21 9.88
N ALA A 68 -3.15 -2.37 9.09
CA ALA A 68 -4.23 -3.28 9.41
C ALA A 68 -3.88 -4.69 8.91
N SER A 69 -4.15 -5.70 9.73
CA SER A 69 -4.01 -7.10 9.34
C SER A 69 -5.29 -7.59 8.67
N GLY A 70 -5.15 -8.21 7.49
CA GLY A 70 -6.21 -8.92 6.80
C GLY A 70 -7.11 -8.07 5.91
N ASP A 71 -7.54 -8.65 4.79
CA ASP A 71 -8.38 -8.06 3.74
C ASP A 71 -9.54 -8.99 3.40
#